data_AF-A0AAD2K004-F1
#
_entry.id   AF-A0AAD2K004-F1
#
_cell.length_a   1.000
_cell.length_b   1.000
_cell.length_c   1.000
_cell.angle_alpha   90.00
_cell.angle_beta   90.00
_cell.angle_gamma   90.00
#
_symmetry.space_group_name_H-M   'P 1'
#
loop_
_entity.id
_entity.type
_entity.pdbx_description
1 polymer ?
#
loop_
_entity_poly.entity_id
_entity_poly.type
_entity_poly.pdbx_seq_one_letter_code
_entity_poly.pdbx_strand_id
1 'polypeptide(L)'
;MPKANQYKPVPPSEDLRPFIAKYWKQNKSDVEILALLKKHHIDLAKYGLEIATFRKIRENLGFLRARRQGHTVESIAGAITKLRVMYPKAGGREMNMTLIYSNLGLVSSSKTVMQYFHIYEPDLVRERRRGHFKRKRFWAAGSNNVWAVDQHDKWKYKFGLALHTGIDPFLGLIHWMKIWWNNNNPRLILSYYLDAIETIGFMPLVTQSDPGTENIGIANGHTQLRHYQDQSLVGTSQHRWMRQKKNVMPEITWSQLRCQFTPGFEDILEIGVNNGWYDPGVLIEALIFRWVFIPWLQAELELYRNRINNTAKRHDRNKILPHGVPNHMFEYPEDYAILDFKIKIDPEGVHKVRAMYAPPDHKIFHLVPPEFHDMISGIYKSIGEPSVNRESCWDVYLQLLSEFRTLDEIHGVDVSANENWGYALTQALDNYNDEIQPIPGLKELRGGEGVIGPDGGYYMGGVNQGDGLDQGLRSKLNQMIDDVEPNVNGDLQNEPSTSDDLFAWFSDEEESLAAAEGDW
;
A
#
# COMPACT_ATOMS: atom_id res chain seq x y z
N MET A 1 20.17 -64.85 50.52
CA MET A 1 20.60 -63.98 49.40
C MET A 1 19.85 -62.66 49.50
N PRO A 2 20.53 -61.50 49.50
CA PRO A 2 19.83 -60.22 49.52
C PRO A 2 19.03 -60.07 48.21
N LYS A 3 17.76 -59.63 48.32
CA LYS A 3 16.91 -59.35 47.15
C LYS A 3 17.64 -58.37 46.23
N ALA A 4 17.91 -58.77 44.99
CA ALA A 4 18.44 -57.87 43.98
C ALA A 4 17.50 -56.67 43.83
N ASN A 5 18.05 -55.46 43.95
CA ASN A 5 17.30 -54.23 43.87
C ASN A 5 16.64 -54.16 42.47
N GLN A 6 15.31 -54.27 42.40
CA GLN A 6 14.57 -54.39 41.13
C GLN A 6 14.55 -53.08 40.30
N TYR A 7 15.15 -52.01 40.82
CA TYR A 7 15.15 -50.69 40.19
C TYR A 7 16.53 -50.35 39.62
N LYS A 8 16.56 -49.95 38.34
CA LYS A 8 17.77 -49.44 37.68
C LYS A 8 18.29 -48.20 38.43
N PRO A 9 19.61 -48.01 38.52
CA PRO A 9 20.19 -46.84 39.18
C PRO A 9 19.75 -45.53 38.49
N VAL A 10 19.71 -44.45 39.27
CA VAL A 10 19.43 -43.11 38.77
C VAL A 10 20.69 -42.58 38.07
N PRO A 11 20.58 -41.97 36.88
CA PRO A 11 21.73 -41.38 36.19
C PRO A 11 22.38 -40.26 37.01
N PRO A 12 23.72 -40.07 36.94
CA PRO A 12 24.39 -39.00 37.66
C PRO A 12 23.83 -37.62 37.28
N SER A 13 23.55 -36.79 38.29
CA SER A 13 22.90 -35.50 38.10
C SER A 13 23.77 -34.46 37.37
N GLU A 14 25.09 -34.57 37.45
CA GLU A 14 26.02 -33.68 36.72
C GLU A 14 25.97 -33.92 35.21
N ASP A 15 25.85 -35.18 34.78
CA ASP A 15 25.77 -35.54 33.36
C ASP A 15 24.46 -35.03 32.73
N LEU A 16 23.38 -34.94 33.52
CA LEU A 16 22.09 -34.44 33.06
C LEU A 16 21.96 -32.92 33.11
N ARG A 17 22.77 -32.24 33.93
CA ARG A 17 22.69 -30.79 34.16
C ARG A 17 22.66 -29.94 32.88
N PRO A 18 23.55 -30.12 31.88
CA PRO A 18 23.54 -29.27 30.67
C PRO A 18 22.28 -29.46 29.83
N PHE A 19 21.76 -30.69 29.76
CA PHE A 19 20.56 -31.00 28.98
C PHE A 19 19.28 -30.53 29.69
N ILE A 20 19.22 -30.68 31.02
CA ILE A 20 18.14 -30.12 31.84
C ILE A 20 18.12 -28.61 31.70
N ALA A 21 19.27 -27.94 31.80
CA ALA A 21 19.38 -26.50 31.62
C ALA A 21 18.88 -26.05 30.25
N LYS A 22 19.29 -26.74 29.18
CA LYS A 22 18.87 -26.46 27.79
C LYS A 22 17.36 -26.53 27.64
N TYR A 23 16.74 -27.65 28.00
CA TYR A 23 15.31 -27.84 27.79
C TYR A 23 14.44 -27.03 28.76
N TRP A 24 14.97 -26.74 29.95
CA TRP A 24 14.33 -25.84 30.91
C TRP A 24 14.29 -24.40 30.40
N LYS A 25 15.40 -23.91 29.82
CA LYS A 25 15.43 -22.58 29.16
C LYS A 25 14.43 -22.49 28.02
N GLN A 26 14.27 -23.56 27.24
CA GLN A 26 13.23 -23.66 26.19
C GLN A 26 11.79 -23.70 26.73
N ASN A 27 11.58 -23.54 28.04
CA ASN A 27 10.29 -23.54 28.71
C ASN A 27 9.44 -24.82 28.46
N LYS A 28 10.10 -25.97 28.22
CA LYS A 28 9.43 -27.27 28.10
C LYS A 28 8.93 -27.73 29.48
N SER A 29 7.81 -28.45 29.54
CA SER A 29 7.26 -29.01 30.77
C SER A 29 8.14 -30.14 31.33
N ASP A 30 8.00 -30.46 32.62
CA ASP A 30 8.80 -31.53 33.25
C ASP A 30 8.57 -32.91 32.62
N VAL A 31 7.38 -33.16 32.05
CA VAL A 31 7.05 -34.39 31.31
C VAL A 31 7.80 -34.43 29.97
N GLU A 32 7.80 -33.33 29.23
CA GLU A 32 8.50 -33.23 27.95
C GLU A 32 10.03 -33.30 28.12
N ILE A 33 10.58 -32.63 29.13
CA ILE A 33 12.01 -32.71 29.44
C ILE A 33 12.38 -34.16 29.76
N LEU A 34 11.60 -34.85 30.61
CA LEU A 34 11.86 -36.24 30.93
C LEU A 34 11.81 -37.14 29.69
N ALA A 35 10.83 -36.95 28.80
CA ALA A 35 10.74 -37.69 27.55
C ALA A 35 11.95 -37.46 26.64
N LEU A 36 12.40 -36.21 26.50
CA LEU A 36 13.57 -35.86 25.69
C LEU A 36 14.89 -36.39 26.29
N LEU A 37 15.01 -36.39 27.62
CA LEU A 37 16.16 -37.00 28.30
C LEU A 37 16.19 -38.50 28.08
N LYS A 38 15.06 -39.20 28.24
CA LYS A 38 14.95 -40.64 27.98
C LYS A 38 15.22 -41.02 26.53
N LYS A 39 14.84 -40.16 25.59
CA LYS A 39 14.97 -40.41 24.16
C LYS A 39 16.40 -40.18 23.63
N HIS A 40 17.11 -39.18 24.16
CA HIS A 40 18.35 -38.69 23.54
C HIS A 40 19.57 -38.69 24.46
N HIS A 41 19.40 -38.72 25.78
CA HIS A 41 20.47 -38.40 26.75
C HIS A 41 20.62 -39.41 27.89
N ILE A 42 19.76 -40.43 27.95
CA ILE A 42 19.81 -41.48 28.98
C ILE A 42 19.80 -42.84 28.28
N ASP A 43 20.81 -43.66 28.61
CA ASP A 43 20.79 -45.07 28.26
C ASP A 43 19.79 -45.82 29.15
N LEU A 44 18.62 -46.12 28.59
CA LEU A 44 17.53 -46.81 29.27
C LEU A 44 17.85 -48.28 29.59
N ALA A 45 18.89 -48.88 29.00
CA ALA A 45 19.35 -50.22 29.39
C ALA A 45 20.03 -50.17 30.77
N LYS A 46 20.80 -49.10 31.03
CA LYS A 46 21.63 -48.93 32.23
C LYS A 46 20.95 -48.15 33.37
N TYR A 47 20.14 -47.15 33.05
CA TYR A 47 19.60 -46.20 34.03
C TYR A 47 18.07 -46.10 33.99
N GLY A 48 17.47 -45.80 35.15
CA GLY A 48 16.05 -45.53 35.30
C GLY A 48 15.80 -44.12 35.82
N LEU A 49 14.86 -43.40 35.21
CA LEU A 49 14.46 -42.07 35.68
C LEU A 49 12.94 -41.90 35.65
N GLU A 50 12.35 -41.75 36.83
CA GLU A 50 10.93 -41.47 37.01
C GLU A 50 10.68 -39.97 37.24
N ILE A 51 9.45 -39.53 37.00
CA ILE A 51 9.08 -38.10 37.05
C ILE A 51 9.29 -37.48 38.45
N ALA A 52 9.03 -38.23 39.52
CA ALA A 52 9.22 -37.76 40.88
C ALA A 52 10.71 -37.53 41.19
N THR A 53 11.56 -38.47 40.78
CA THR A 53 13.02 -38.39 40.93
C THR A 53 13.62 -37.28 40.06
N PHE A 54 13.16 -37.15 38.81
CA PHE A 54 13.54 -36.06 37.93
C PHE A 54 13.22 -34.68 38.51
N ARG A 55 12.01 -34.50 39.07
CA ARG A 55 11.62 -33.25 39.73
C ARG A 55 12.57 -32.90 40.88
N LYS A 56 12.96 -33.87 41.71
CA LYS A 56 13.94 -33.67 42.80
C LYS A 56 15.32 -33.28 42.27
N ILE A 57 15.82 -33.98 41.24
CA ILE A 57 17.12 -33.66 40.61
C ILE A 57 17.09 -32.25 40.03
N ARG A 58 16.04 -31.88 39.28
CA ARG A 58 15.88 -30.53 38.71
C ARG A 58 15.89 -29.45 39.80
N GLU A 59 15.17 -29.68 40.90
CA GLU A 59 15.12 -28.75 42.03
C GLU A 59 16.48 -28.60 42.72
N ASN A 60 17.18 -29.71 42.97
CA ASN A 60 18.53 -29.69 43.57
C ASN A 60 19.55 -28.98 42.69
N LEU A 61 19.38 -29.04 41.36
CA LEU A 61 20.22 -28.31 40.40
C LEU A 61 19.85 -26.82 40.25
N GLY A 62 18.84 -26.33 40.98
CA GLY A 62 18.45 -24.91 41.00
C GLY A 62 17.48 -24.48 39.88
N PHE A 63 17.05 -25.40 39.02
CA PHE A 63 16.14 -25.09 37.90
C PHE A 63 14.68 -25.09 38.35
N LEU A 64 14.31 -24.18 39.26
CA LEU A 64 12.97 -24.11 39.85
C LEU A 64 11.88 -23.71 38.83
N ARG A 65 10.61 -23.98 39.14
CA ARG A 65 9.46 -23.57 38.31
C ARG A 65 8.66 -22.49 39.03
N ALA A 66 7.79 -21.78 38.29
CA ALA A 66 6.98 -20.68 38.83
C ALA A 66 6.28 -20.99 40.16
N ARG A 67 5.68 -22.18 40.31
CA ARG A 67 5.00 -22.58 41.56
C ARG A 67 5.94 -22.71 42.77
N ARG A 68 7.21 -23.08 42.54
CA ARG A 68 8.24 -23.25 43.57
C ARG A 68 8.99 -21.94 43.84
N GLN A 69 9.19 -21.09 42.84
CA GLN A 69 9.79 -19.76 43.02
C GLN A 69 8.82 -18.79 43.68
N GLY A 70 7.51 -18.91 43.41
CA GLY A 70 6.48 -18.15 44.13
C GLY A 70 6.50 -16.64 43.89
N HIS A 71 7.07 -16.18 42.76
CA HIS A 71 7.17 -14.76 42.44
C HIS A 71 5.81 -14.05 42.42
N THR A 72 5.74 -12.93 43.14
CA THR A 72 4.62 -11.98 43.12
C THR A 72 4.88 -10.86 42.12
N VAL A 73 3.85 -10.06 41.85
CA VAL A 73 3.90 -8.89 40.96
C VAL A 73 5.01 -7.91 41.39
N GLU A 74 5.16 -7.67 42.69
CA GLU A 74 6.15 -6.78 43.27
C GLU A 74 7.57 -7.32 43.10
N SER A 75 7.74 -8.64 43.25
CA SER A 75 9.05 -9.30 43.13
C SER A 75 9.61 -9.27 41.70
N ILE A 76 8.74 -9.19 40.69
CA ILE A 76 9.14 -9.17 39.27
C ILE A 76 9.19 -7.75 38.70
N ALA A 77 8.61 -6.78 39.38
CA ALA A 77 8.47 -5.41 38.89
C ALA A 77 9.80 -4.79 38.46
N GLY A 78 10.82 -4.85 39.32
CA GLY A 78 12.14 -4.29 39.02
C GLY A 78 12.84 -4.98 37.84
N ALA A 79 12.60 -6.26 37.63
CA ALA A 79 13.13 -7.01 36.49
C ALA A 79 12.42 -6.63 35.18
N ILE A 80 11.09 -6.54 35.22
CA ILE A 80 10.28 -6.13 34.06
C ILE A 80 10.63 -4.70 33.65
N THR A 81 10.76 -3.75 34.58
CA THR A 81 11.13 -2.36 34.29
C THR A 81 12.47 -2.28 33.53
N LYS A 82 13.47 -3.06 33.95
CA LYS A 82 14.78 -3.11 33.26
C LYS A 82 14.67 -3.71 31.86
N LEU A 83 13.91 -4.79 31.70
CA LEU A 83 13.67 -5.41 30.39
C LEU A 83 12.87 -4.51 29.45
N ARG A 84 12.00 -3.64 29.99
CA ARG A 84 11.19 -2.71 29.20
C ARG A 84 12.00 -1.64 28.47
N VAL A 85 13.18 -1.29 28.99
CA VAL A 85 14.12 -0.39 28.31
C VAL A 85 14.63 -1.01 27.00
N MET A 86 14.92 -2.32 27.01
CA MET A 86 15.42 -3.04 25.82
C MET A 86 14.28 -3.53 24.91
N TYR A 87 13.15 -3.91 25.51
CA TYR A 87 12.00 -4.53 24.81
C TYR A 87 10.68 -3.81 25.17
N PRO A 88 10.50 -2.56 24.74
CA PRO A 88 9.37 -1.71 25.16
C PRO A 88 8.00 -2.29 24.77
N LYS A 89 7.94 -3.06 23.68
CA LYS A 89 6.72 -3.67 23.15
C LYS A 89 6.62 -5.19 23.36
N ALA A 90 7.47 -5.80 24.19
CA ALA A 90 7.40 -7.24 24.46
C ALA A 90 6.08 -7.65 25.14
N GLY A 91 5.39 -8.66 24.58
CA GLY A 91 4.13 -9.18 25.11
C GLY A 91 4.33 -10.11 26.31
N GLY A 92 3.26 -10.63 26.90
CA GLY A 92 3.35 -11.43 28.13
C GLY A 92 4.16 -12.73 27.95
N ARG A 93 4.06 -13.36 26.78
CA ARG A 93 4.85 -14.56 26.44
C ARG A 93 6.33 -14.21 26.27
N GLU A 94 6.61 -13.17 25.50
CA GLU A 94 7.98 -12.70 25.23
C GLU A 94 8.66 -12.26 26.53
N MET A 95 7.97 -11.45 27.33
CA MET A 95 8.47 -10.98 28.63
C MET A 95 8.78 -12.14 29.58
N ASN A 96 7.94 -13.19 29.60
CA ASN A 96 8.25 -14.40 30.37
C ASN A 96 9.49 -15.12 29.86
N MET A 97 9.66 -15.25 28.54
CA MET A 97 10.86 -15.86 27.96
C MET A 97 12.11 -15.03 28.27
N THR A 98 12.04 -13.70 28.13
CA THR A 98 13.16 -12.81 28.44
C THR A 98 13.53 -12.85 29.92
N LEU A 99 12.56 -12.96 30.83
CA LEU A 99 12.82 -13.15 32.27
C LEU A 99 13.58 -14.47 32.55
N ILE A 100 13.24 -15.54 31.83
CA ILE A 100 13.89 -16.86 31.94
C ILE A 100 15.31 -16.86 31.34
N TYR A 101 15.50 -16.20 30.19
CA TYR A 101 16.77 -16.19 29.45
C TYR A 101 17.76 -15.12 29.91
N SER A 102 17.28 -14.03 30.50
CA SER A 102 18.15 -13.03 31.12
C SER A 102 18.94 -13.63 32.28
N ASN A 103 20.03 -12.96 32.68
CA ASN A 103 20.85 -13.36 33.83
C ASN A 103 20.08 -13.38 35.18
N LEU A 104 18.78 -13.08 35.17
CA LEU A 104 17.91 -13.05 36.33
C LEU A 104 17.28 -14.42 36.65
N GLY A 105 17.13 -15.32 35.66
CA GLY A 105 16.64 -16.70 35.89
C GLY A 105 15.23 -16.79 36.50
N LEU A 106 14.41 -15.77 36.31
CA LEU A 106 13.10 -15.63 36.94
C LEU A 106 12.03 -16.36 36.13
N VAL A 107 11.48 -17.43 36.71
CA VAL A 107 10.35 -18.17 36.12
C VAL A 107 9.08 -17.70 36.81
N SER A 108 8.35 -16.82 36.14
CA SER A 108 7.06 -16.32 36.63
C SER A 108 5.90 -17.01 35.92
N SER A 109 4.73 -17.02 36.56
CA SER A 109 3.52 -17.49 35.88
C SER A 109 3.06 -16.45 34.86
N SER A 110 2.51 -16.88 33.73
CA SER A 110 1.87 -15.98 32.77
C SER A 110 0.79 -15.12 33.44
N LYS A 111 0.10 -15.66 34.45
CA LYS A 111 -0.91 -14.92 35.23
C LYS A 111 -0.28 -13.76 36.01
N THR A 112 0.88 -13.97 36.66
CA THR A 112 1.58 -12.94 37.44
C THR A 112 2.09 -11.82 36.54
N VAL A 113 2.69 -12.15 35.38
CA VAL A 113 3.15 -11.14 34.41
C VAL A 113 1.98 -10.36 33.82
N MET A 114 0.87 -11.04 33.49
CA MET A 114 -0.32 -10.35 33.03
C MET A 114 -0.94 -9.48 34.13
N GLN A 115 -0.95 -9.91 35.39
CA GLN A 115 -1.40 -9.07 36.51
C GLN A 115 -0.54 -7.81 36.64
N TYR A 116 0.78 -7.93 36.53
CA TYR A 116 1.68 -6.78 36.47
C TYR A 116 1.29 -5.81 35.34
N PHE A 117 1.06 -6.30 34.12
CA PHE A 117 0.64 -5.46 32.99
C PHE A 117 -0.70 -4.76 33.23
N HIS A 118 -1.68 -5.42 33.84
CA HIS A 118 -2.97 -4.78 34.13
C HIS A 118 -2.87 -3.71 35.23
N ILE A 119 -1.94 -3.86 36.18
CA ILE A 119 -1.75 -2.92 37.29
C ILE A 119 -0.90 -1.71 36.85
N TYR A 120 0.24 -1.96 36.21
CA TYR A 120 1.26 -0.94 35.94
C TYR A 120 1.30 -0.45 34.49
N GLU A 121 0.74 -1.22 33.55
CA GLU A 121 0.78 -0.91 32.11
C GLU A 121 -0.59 -1.06 31.43
N PRO A 122 -1.71 -0.58 32.04
CA PRO A 122 -3.05 -0.78 31.50
C PRO A 122 -3.20 -0.18 30.09
N ASP A 123 -2.47 0.88 29.77
CA ASP A 123 -2.46 1.49 28.44
C ASP A 123 -1.90 0.56 27.37
N LEU A 124 -0.76 -0.08 27.61
CA LEU A 124 -0.14 -1.01 26.67
C LEU A 124 -1.00 -2.27 26.47
N VAL A 125 -1.73 -2.70 27.51
CA VAL A 125 -2.71 -3.79 27.41
C VAL A 125 -3.92 -3.36 26.57
N ARG A 126 -4.43 -2.15 26.78
CA ARG A 126 -5.53 -1.57 25.99
C ARG A 126 -5.15 -1.39 24.51
N GLU A 127 -3.94 -0.89 24.25
CA GLU A 127 -3.40 -0.72 22.90
C GLU A 127 -3.35 -2.05 22.14
N ARG A 128 -2.91 -3.15 22.77
CA ARG A 128 -2.89 -4.48 22.13
C ARG A 128 -4.27 -5.09 21.95
N ARG A 129 -5.16 -4.99 22.95
CA ARG A 129 -6.51 -5.55 22.86
C ARG A 129 -7.34 -4.88 21.76
N ARG A 130 -7.03 -3.64 21.42
CA ARG A 130 -7.75 -2.91 20.38
C ARG A 130 -7.45 -3.39 18.97
N GLY A 131 -6.37 -4.12 18.70
CA GLY A 131 -6.09 -4.67 17.35
C GLY A 131 -6.15 -3.65 16.20
N HIS A 132 -6.15 -2.36 16.51
CA HIS A 132 -6.36 -1.30 15.55
C HIS A 132 -5.10 -0.46 15.52
N PHE A 133 -4.51 -0.35 14.33
CA PHE A 133 -3.54 0.69 14.01
C PHE A 133 -4.03 2.02 14.59
N LYS A 134 -3.14 2.79 15.23
CA LYS A 134 -3.45 4.18 15.59
C LYS A 134 -3.80 4.89 14.28
N ARG A 135 -5.08 5.19 14.07
CA ARG A 135 -5.58 5.84 12.86
C ARG A 135 -4.95 7.23 12.81
N LYS A 136 -3.99 7.44 11.92
CA LYS A 136 -3.50 8.78 11.60
C LYS A 136 -4.59 9.47 10.78
N ARG A 137 -4.93 10.71 11.14
CA ARG A 137 -5.95 11.50 10.44
C ARG A 137 -5.26 12.33 9.36
N PHE A 138 -5.44 11.93 8.11
CA PHE A 138 -5.00 12.72 6.95
C PHE A 138 -5.75 14.06 6.95
N TRP A 139 -5.00 15.17 6.90
CA TRP A 139 -5.58 16.50 6.87
C TRP A 139 -5.03 17.32 5.70
N ALA A 140 -5.95 17.89 4.92
CA ALA A 140 -5.70 18.93 3.94
C ALA A 140 -6.65 20.10 4.22
N ALA A 141 -6.20 21.33 3.97
CA ALA A 141 -6.91 22.56 4.28
C ALA A 141 -8.18 22.82 3.45
N GLY A 142 -8.36 22.13 2.32
CA GLY A 142 -9.45 22.38 1.37
C GLY A 142 -9.22 21.71 0.03
N SER A 143 -10.11 21.98 -0.93
CA SER A 143 -10.01 21.47 -2.30
C SER A 143 -8.79 22.05 -3.02
N ASN A 144 -8.17 21.26 -3.90
CA ASN A 144 -6.99 21.64 -4.69
C ASN A 144 -5.75 22.00 -3.85
N ASN A 145 -5.76 21.71 -2.55
CA ASN A 145 -4.59 21.92 -1.71
C ASN A 145 -3.49 20.90 -2.01
N VAL A 146 -3.86 19.64 -2.26
CA VAL A 146 -2.93 18.59 -2.66
C VAL A 146 -3.61 17.66 -3.63
N TRP A 147 -2.93 17.30 -4.73
CA TRP A 147 -3.32 16.16 -5.54
C TRP A 147 -2.32 15.02 -5.33
N ALA A 148 -2.85 13.85 -4.97
CA ALA A 148 -2.06 12.66 -4.73
C ALA A 148 -2.11 11.75 -5.96
N VAL A 149 -0.95 11.28 -6.40
CA VAL A 149 -0.79 10.42 -7.57
C VAL A 149 -0.14 9.10 -7.18
N ASP A 150 -0.54 8.02 -7.83
CA ASP A 150 -0.07 6.68 -7.50
C ASP A 150 -0.25 5.70 -8.66
N GLN A 151 0.55 4.63 -8.67
CA GLN A 151 0.56 3.58 -9.67
C GLN A 151 0.11 2.23 -9.10
N HIS A 152 -0.34 1.32 -9.97
CA HIS A 152 -0.76 -0.02 -9.56
C HIS A 152 -0.41 -1.09 -10.60
N ASP A 153 0.49 -2.01 -10.22
CA ASP A 153 1.16 -2.94 -11.13
C ASP A 153 0.57 -4.36 -11.22
N LYS A 154 -0.53 -4.66 -10.51
CA LYS A 154 -1.01 -6.05 -10.45
C LYS A 154 -1.39 -6.64 -11.81
N TRP A 155 -1.86 -5.81 -12.74
CA TRP A 155 -2.18 -6.23 -14.10
C TRP A 155 -0.96 -6.19 -15.04
N LYS A 156 0.14 -5.57 -14.62
CA LYS A 156 1.32 -5.38 -15.45
C LYS A 156 2.02 -6.70 -15.68
N TYR A 157 2.28 -7.44 -14.60
CA TYR A 157 3.00 -8.72 -14.66
C TYR A 157 2.18 -9.85 -15.27
N LYS A 158 0.84 -9.78 -15.20
CA LYS A 158 -0.06 -10.80 -15.75
C LYS A 158 -0.49 -10.52 -17.19
N PHE A 159 -0.82 -9.27 -17.50
CA PHE A 159 -1.48 -8.90 -18.76
C PHE A 159 -0.72 -7.85 -19.56
N GLY A 160 0.36 -7.27 -19.02
CA GLY A 160 1.06 -6.14 -19.64
C GLY A 160 0.29 -4.82 -19.53
N LEU A 161 -0.60 -4.68 -18.53
CA LEU A 161 -1.44 -3.50 -18.31
C LEU A 161 -1.09 -2.83 -16.99
N ALA A 162 -0.69 -1.57 -17.05
CA ALA A 162 -0.33 -0.75 -15.92
C ALA A 162 -1.41 0.31 -15.64
N LEU A 163 -1.73 0.53 -14.37
CA LEU A 163 -2.74 1.51 -13.95
C LEU A 163 -2.08 2.68 -13.23
N HIS A 164 -2.62 3.88 -13.44
CA HIS A 164 -2.19 5.10 -12.74
C HIS A 164 -3.39 5.99 -12.39
N THR A 165 -3.35 6.62 -11.22
CA THR A 165 -4.45 7.47 -10.72
C THR A 165 -3.94 8.79 -10.18
N GLY A 166 -4.78 9.82 -10.28
CA GLY A 166 -4.56 11.11 -9.63
C GLY A 166 -5.84 11.56 -8.97
N ILE A 167 -5.76 11.89 -7.68
CA ILE A 167 -6.93 12.20 -6.87
C ILE A 167 -6.73 13.48 -6.07
N ASP A 168 -7.81 14.17 -5.74
CA ASP A 168 -7.88 15.13 -4.64
C ASP A 168 -8.27 14.39 -3.35
N PRO A 169 -7.34 14.20 -2.40
CA PRO A 169 -7.61 13.50 -1.15
C PRO A 169 -8.65 14.18 -0.25
N PHE A 170 -8.81 15.50 -0.35
CA PHE A 170 -9.74 16.25 0.49
C PHE A 170 -11.20 15.95 0.10
N LEU A 171 -11.48 15.97 -1.20
CA LEU A 171 -12.80 15.69 -1.76
C LEU A 171 -13.05 14.18 -1.97
N GLY A 172 -11.99 13.39 -2.12
CA GLY A 172 -12.08 12.03 -2.64
C GLY A 172 -12.50 12.01 -4.12
N LEU A 173 -12.13 13.06 -4.86
CA LEU A 173 -12.37 13.24 -6.29
C LEU A 173 -11.23 12.58 -7.08
N ILE A 174 -11.56 11.77 -8.09
CA ILE A 174 -10.57 11.18 -9.00
C ILE A 174 -10.46 12.08 -10.23
N HIS A 175 -9.31 12.74 -10.43
CA HIS A 175 -9.06 13.57 -11.61
C HIS A 175 -8.84 12.72 -12.85
N TRP A 176 -7.97 11.71 -12.74
CA TRP A 176 -7.74 10.75 -13.81
C TRP A 176 -7.57 9.34 -13.25
N MET A 177 -7.94 8.36 -14.07
CA MET A 177 -7.58 6.97 -13.89
C MET A 177 -7.24 6.41 -15.28
N LYS A 178 -5.98 6.05 -15.45
CA LYS A 178 -5.39 5.72 -16.75
C LYS A 178 -4.91 4.28 -16.76
N ILE A 179 -5.10 3.63 -17.90
CA ILE A 179 -4.52 2.32 -18.20
C ILE A 179 -3.59 2.44 -19.39
N TRP A 180 -2.43 1.82 -19.29
CA TRP A 180 -1.42 1.83 -20.35
C TRP A 180 -0.56 0.58 -20.32
N TRP A 181 0.40 0.45 -21.24
CA TRP A 181 1.35 -0.66 -21.24
C TRP A 181 2.61 -0.41 -20.40
N ASN A 182 2.77 0.81 -19.84
CA ASN A 182 3.85 1.19 -18.93
C ASN A 182 3.35 2.28 -17.96
N ASN A 183 3.90 2.32 -16.75
CA ASN A 183 3.69 3.36 -15.72
C ASN A 183 4.98 3.80 -15.01
N ASN A 184 6.13 3.24 -15.39
CA ASN A 184 7.43 3.58 -14.82
C ASN A 184 8.12 4.76 -15.53
N ASN A 185 7.53 5.28 -16.61
CA ASN A 185 8.10 6.38 -17.38
C ASN A 185 7.64 7.75 -16.87
N PRO A 186 8.57 8.64 -16.46
CA PRO A 186 8.19 9.93 -15.88
C PRO A 186 7.53 10.91 -16.84
N ARG A 187 7.74 10.75 -18.16
CA ARG A 187 7.09 11.57 -19.21
C ARG A 187 5.61 11.23 -19.30
N LEU A 188 5.29 9.94 -19.19
CA LEU A 188 3.91 9.44 -19.24
C LEU A 188 3.11 9.87 -18.01
N ILE A 189 3.70 9.70 -16.83
CA ILE A 189 3.04 10.09 -15.58
C ILE A 189 2.82 11.61 -15.56
N LEU A 190 3.80 12.40 -16.02
CA LEU A 190 3.63 13.84 -16.20
C LEU A 190 2.54 14.20 -17.21
N SER A 191 2.44 13.51 -18.36
CA SER A 191 1.43 13.86 -19.38
C SER A 191 0.01 13.72 -18.85
N TYR A 192 -0.27 12.68 -18.05
CA TYR A 192 -1.59 12.52 -17.41
C TYR A 192 -1.95 13.71 -16.52
N TYR A 193 -0.97 14.22 -15.77
CA TYR A 193 -1.17 15.39 -14.94
C TYR A 193 -1.38 16.66 -15.78
N LEU A 194 -0.58 16.87 -16.82
CA LEU A 194 -0.69 18.04 -17.71
C LEU A 194 -2.03 18.05 -18.47
N ASP A 195 -2.47 16.90 -18.99
CA ASP A 195 -3.77 16.76 -19.66
C ASP A 195 -4.93 17.08 -18.70
N ALA A 196 -4.82 16.65 -17.43
CA ALA A 196 -5.84 16.92 -16.42
C ALA A 196 -5.94 18.42 -16.09
N ILE A 197 -4.82 19.09 -15.82
CA ILE A 197 -4.84 20.53 -15.49
C ILE A 197 -5.25 21.40 -16.68
N GLU A 198 -4.90 21.01 -17.92
CA GLU A 198 -5.34 21.71 -19.13
C GLU A 198 -6.85 21.56 -19.36
N THR A 199 -7.40 20.36 -19.15
CA THR A 199 -8.84 20.11 -19.28
C THR A 199 -9.64 20.90 -18.26
N ILE A 200 -9.16 20.96 -17.02
CA ILE A 200 -9.85 21.60 -15.88
C ILE A 200 -9.58 23.13 -15.86
N GLY A 201 -8.47 23.60 -16.40
CA GLY A 201 -8.07 25.01 -16.44
C GLY A 201 -7.39 25.53 -15.18
N PHE A 202 -7.05 24.66 -14.24
CA PHE A 202 -6.30 25.00 -13.03
C PHE A 202 -5.48 23.83 -12.50
N MET A 203 -4.53 24.13 -11.62
CA MET A 203 -3.65 23.18 -10.95
C MET A 203 -3.76 23.29 -9.41
N PRO A 204 -3.38 22.24 -8.64
CA PRO A 204 -3.36 22.29 -7.18
C PRO A 204 -2.23 23.16 -6.64
N LEU A 205 -2.23 23.40 -5.32
CA LEU A 205 -1.06 23.98 -4.64
C LEU A 205 0.14 23.05 -4.69
N VAL A 206 -0.02 21.78 -4.33
CA VAL A 206 1.10 20.84 -4.36
C VAL A 206 0.66 19.49 -4.91
N THR A 207 1.61 18.76 -5.46
CA THR A 207 1.42 17.35 -5.81
C THR A 207 2.08 16.44 -4.77
N GLN A 208 1.64 15.20 -4.68
CA GLN A 208 2.14 14.23 -3.70
C GLN A 208 2.22 12.83 -4.31
N SER A 209 3.33 12.13 -4.09
CA SER A 209 3.48 10.73 -4.48
C SER A 209 4.45 9.99 -3.56
N ASP A 210 4.50 8.67 -3.70
CA ASP A 210 5.58 7.88 -3.14
C ASP A 210 6.91 8.19 -3.85
N PRO A 211 8.06 7.96 -3.20
CA PRO A 211 9.37 8.14 -3.81
C PRO A 211 9.54 7.13 -4.95
N GLY A 212 9.59 7.64 -6.18
CA GLY A 212 9.76 6.83 -7.38
C GLY A 212 10.27 7.67 -8.53
N THR A 213 11.10 7.09 -9.39
CA THR A 213 11.71 7.79 -10.53
C THR A 213 10.67 8.21 -11.56
N GLU A 214 9.60 7.44 -11.69
CA GLU A 214 8.43 7.72 -12.51
C GLU A 214 7.69 9.00 -12.08
N ASN A 215 7.76 9.37 -10.80
CA ASN A 215 7.07 10.55 -10.31
C ASN A 215 7.90 11.84 -10.44
N ILE A 216 9.17 11.75 -10.82
CA ILE A 216 10.07 12.91 -10.97
C ILE A 216 9.53 13.89 -12.02
N GLY A 217 8.92 13.37 -13.09
CA GLY A 217 8.31 14.20 -14.13
C GLY A 217 7.24 15.15 -13.57
N ILE A 218 6.28 14.63 -12.80
CA ILE A 218 5.26 15.43 -12.10
C ILE A 218 5.91 16.38 -11.10
N ALA A 219 6.87 15.90 -10.29
CA ALA A 219 7.51 16.71 -9.27
C ALA A 219 8.20 17.95 -9.87
N ASN A 220 8.99 17.74 -10.94
CA ASN A 220 9.68 18.81 -11.66
C ASN A 220 8.70 19.71 -12.41
N GLY A 221 7.78 19.13 -13.19
CA GLY A 221 6.84 19.86 -14.02
C GLY A 221 5.93 20.77 -13.20
N HIS A 222 5.34 20.25 -12.12
CA HIS A 222 4.51 21.04 -11.22
C HIS A 222 5.32 22.15 -10.52
N THR A 223 6.52 21.83 -10.03
CA THR A 223 7.39 22.83 -9.38
C THR A 223 7.73 23.98 -10.32
N GLN A 224 8.07 23.69 -11.58
CA GLN A 224 8.36 24.73 -12.57
C GLN A 224 7.14 25.59 -12.89
N LEU A 225 5.95 24.99 -13.08
CA LEU A 225 4.72 25.76 -13.30
C LEU A 225 4.46 26.75 -12.16
N ARG A 226 4.67 26.32 -10.92
CA ARG A 226 4.54 27.17 -9.74
C ARG A 226 5.60 28.28 -9.70
N HIS A 227 6.85 27.98 -10.08
CA HIS A 227 7.92 29.00 -10.14
C HIS A 227 7.66 30.05 -11.22
N TYR A 228 7.07 29.68 -12.36
CA TYR A 228 6.71 30.64 -13.42
C TYR A 228 5.63 31.64 -12.97
N GLN A 229 4.75 31.22 -12.07
CA GLN A 229 3.66 32.08 -11.58
C GLN A 229 4.03 32.86 -10.31
N ASP A 230 4.93 32.32 -9.49
CA ASP A 230 5.35 32.94 -8.24
C ASP A 230 6.86 32.80 -8.02
N GLN A 231 7.56 33.90 -8.28
CA GLN A 231 9.02 33.99 -8.16
C GLN A 231 9.50 33.78 -6.70
N SER A 232 8.65 33.96 -5.69
CA SER A 232 9.01 33.75 -4.29
C SER A 232 9.21 32.27 -3.94
N LEU A 233 8.72 31.37 -4.79
CA LEU A 233 8.82 29.91 -4.61
C LEU A 233 10.12 29.34 -5.18
N VAL A 234 10.91 30.13 -5.92
CA VAL A 234 12.18 29.69 -6.51
C VAL A 234 13.09 29.13 -5.42
N GLY A 235 13.63 27.93 -5.66
CA GLY A 235 14.44 27.20 -4.69
C GLY A 235 13.66 26.31 -3.72
N THR A 236 12.33 26.23 -3.84
CA THR A 236 11.47 25.30 -3.07
C THR A 236 10.80 24.27 -3.99
N SER A 237 10.64 23.05 -3.50
CA SER A 237 9.84 22.00 -4.15
C SER A 237 8.36 22.25 -3.90
N GLN A 238 7.54 22.13 -4.94
CA GLN A 238 6.07 22.15 -4.82
C GLN A 238 5.49 20.73 -4.92
N HIS A 239 6.32 19.73 -4.67
CA HIS A 239 5.95 18.32 -4.62
C HIS A 239 6.35 17.70 -3.28
N ARG A 240 5.48 16.86 -2.72
CA ARG A 240 5.67 16.17 -1.45
C ARG A 240 5.92 14.69 -1.67
N TRP A 241 7.14 14.25 -1.33
CA TRP A 241 7.53 12.84 -1.36
C TRP A 241 7.14 12.11 -0.07
N MET A 242 6.41 11.00 -0.20
CA MET A 242 5.89 10.22 0.92
C MET A 242 6.87 9.14 1.39
N ARG A 243 7.87 9.52 2.18
CA ARG A 243 8.84 8.54 2.73
C ARG A 243 8.21 7.76 3.89
N GLN A 244 8.34 6.42 3.89
CA GLN A 244 7.95 5.47 4.96
C GLN A 244 6.51 4.89 4.96
N LYS A 245 5.83 4.83 3.80
CA LYS A 245 4.45 4.30 3.61
C LYS A 245 3.41 5.19 4.34
N LYS A 246 2.34 5.72 3.74
CA LYS A 246 1.56 5.31 2.56
C LYS A 246 1.01 6.58 1.90
N ASN A 247 0.97 6.63 0.57
CA ASN A 247 0.03 7.50 -0.11
C ASN A 247 -1.41 6.97 0.11
N VAL A 248 -1.92 7.11 1.35
CA VAL A 248 -3.08 6.36 1.87
C VAL A 248 -4.32 6.53 0.98
N MET A 249 -4.51 7.72 0.43
CA MET A 249 -5.74 8.05 -0.28
C MET A 249 -5.80 7.40 -1.67
N PRO A 250 -4.71 7.44 -2.48
CA PRO A 250 -4.63 6.59 -3.66
C PRO A 250 -4.70 5.09 -3.35
N GLU A 251 -4.04 4.59 -2.29
CA GLU A 251 -4.16 3.18 -1.90
C GLU A 251 -5.61 2.76 -1.58
N ILE A 252 -6.37 3.61 -0.88
CA ILE A 252 -7.81 3.40 -0.63
C ILE A 252 -8.58 3.36 -1.95
N THR A 253 -8.24 4.25 -2.90
CA THR A 253 -8.86 4.29 -4.22
C THR A 253 -8.61 2.99 -4.99
N TRP A 254 -7.38 2.48 -4.96
CA TRP A 254 -7.04 1.17 -5.55
C TRP A 254 -7.78 0.02 -4.88
N SER A 255 -7.90 0.03 -3.55
CA SER A 255 -8.68 -0.98 -2.83
C SER A 255 -10.15 -0.98 -3.28
N GLN A 256 -10.76 0.20 -3.46
CA GLN A 256 -12.14 0.31 -3.95
C GLN A 256 -12.27 -0.18 -5.40
N LEU A 257 -11.32 0.15 -6.27
CA LEU A 257 -11.28 -0.35 -7.64
C LEU A 257 -11.20 -1.89 -7.64
N ARG A 258 -10.32 -2.45 -6.80
CA ARG A 258 -10.12 -3.90 -6.68
C ARG A 258 -11.36 -4.66 -6.20
N CYS A 259 -12.16 -4.06 -5.34
CA CYS A 259 -13.37 -4.72 -4.84
C CYS A 259 -14.54 -4.66 -5.83
N GLN A 260 -14.62 -3.62 -6.66
CA GLN A 260 -15.85 -3.31 -7.42
C GLN A 260 -15.71 -3.40 -8.93
N PHE A 261 -14.50 -3.19 -9.46
CA PHE A 261 -14.23 -3.12 -10.90
C PHE A 261 -13.37 -4.31 -11.31
N THR A 262 -12.20 -4.45 -10.70
CA THR A 262 -11.15 -5.37 -11.11
C THR A 262 -11.59 -6.82 -11.34
N PRO A 263 -12.37 -7.50 -10.46
CA PRO A 263 -12.64 -8.94 -10.60
C PRO A 263 -13.38 -9.25 -11.90
N GLY A 264 -14.37 -8.42 -12.25
CA GLY A 264 -15.17 -8.63 -13.45
C GLY A 264 -14.39 -8.46 -14.75
N PHE A 265 -13.27 -7.74 -14.75
CA PHE A 265 -12.39 -7.59 -15.91
C PHE A 265 -11.24 -8.59 -15.89
N GLU A 266 -10.68 -8.89 -14.72
CA GLU A 266 -9.68 -9.96 -14.55
C GLU A 266 -10.21 -11.29 -15.08
N ASP A 267 -11.46 -11.66 -14.75
CA ASP A 267 -12.08 -12.89 -15.26
C ASP A 267 -12.06 -12.95 -16.80
N ILE A 268 -12.25 -11.82 -17.48
CA ILE A 268 -12.20 -11.76 -18.95
C ILE A 268 -10.76 -11.90 -19.45
N LEU A 269 -9.84 -11.16 -18.85
CA LEU A 269 -8.44 -11.14 -19.26
C LEU A 269 -7.78 -12.52 -19.06
N GLU A 270 -8.14 -13.21 -17.96
CA GLU A 270 -7.65 -14.56 -17.65
C GLU A 270 -8.12 -15.61 -18.67
N ILE A 271 -9.29 -15.43 -19.31
CA ILE A 271 -9.74 -16.36 -20.38
C ILE A 271 -8.73 -16.44 -21.51
N GLY A 272 -8.23 -15.30 -22.00
CA GLY A 272 -7.27 -15.30 -23.12
C GLY A 272 -5.91 -15.86 -22.76
N VAL A 273 -5.42 -15.57 -21.55
CA VAL A 273 -4.15 -16.13 -21.05
C VAL A 273 -4.28 -17.64 -20.82
N ASN A 274 -5.34 -18.09 -20.13
CA ASN A 274 -5.52 -19.50 -19.77
C ASN A 274 -5.77 -20.40 -21.01
N ASN A 275 -6.41 -19.86 -22.05
CA ASN A 275 -6.61 -20.60 -23.30
C ASN A 275 -5.41 -20.51 -24.26
N GLY A 276 -4.34 -19.79 -23.89
CA GLY A 276 -3.15 -19.63 -24.73
C GLY A 276 -3.38 -18.77 -25.99
N TRP A 277 -4.34 -17.85 -25.95
CA TRP A 277 -4.61 -16.90 -27.04
C TRP A 277 -3.69 -15.69 -27.00
N TYR A 278 -3.16 -15.40 -25.81
CA TYR A 278 -2.39 -14.20 -25.53
C TYR A 278 -1.23 -14.51 -24.59
N ASP A 279 -0.03 -14.19 -25.04
CA ASP A 279 1.19 -14.11 -24.22
C ASP A 279 1.75 -12.67 -24.26
N PRO A 280 1.84 -11.97 -23.11
CA PRO A 280 2.42 -10.62 -23.05
C PRO A 280 3.90 -10.55 -23.47
N GLY A 281 4.61 -11.68 -23.49
CA GLY A 281 5.99 -11.79 -23.95
C GLY A 281 6.13 -11.89 -25.48
N VAL A 282 5.05 -12.16 -26.21
CA VAL A 282 5.05 -12.28 -27.67
C VAL A 282 4.68 -10.93 -28.29
N LEU A 283 5.58 -10.36 -29.10
CA LEU A 283 5.49 -8.98 -29.61
C LEU A 283 4.15 -8.70 -30.31
N ILE A 284 3.80 -9.52 -31.31
CA ILE A 284 2.59 -9.29 -32.11
C ILE A 284 1.32 -9.44 -31.27
N GLU A 285 1.27 -10.46 -30.40
CA GLU A 285 0.15 -10.68 -29.49
C GLU A 285 -0.02 -9.51 -28.52
N ALA A 286 1.08 -9.03 -27.92
CA ALA A 286 1.10 -7.84 -27.08
C ALA A 286 0.66 -6.57 -27.81
N LEU A 287 1.09 -6.35 -29.06
CA LEU A 287 0.70 -5.16 -29.82
C LEU A 287 -0.79 -5.17 -30.19
N ILE A 288 -1.33 -6.28 -30.70
CA ILE A 288 -2.77 -6.40 -31.00
C ILE A 288 -3.59 -6.29 -29.72
N PHE A 289 -3.14 -6.93 -28.63
CA PHE A 289 -3.79 -6.86 -27.33
C PHE A 289 -3.86 -5.42 -26.82
N ARG A 290 -2.74 -4.67 -26.85
CA ARG A 290 -2.71 -3.24 -26.51
C ARG A 290 -3.69 -2.43 -27.35
N TRP A 291 -3.70 -2.65 -28.66
CA TRP A 291 -4.56 -1.91 -29.59
C TRP A 291 -6.05 -2.13 -29.33
N VAL A 292 -6.46 -3.36 -28.99
CA VAL A 292 -7.86 -3.71 -28.70
C VAL A 292 -8.26 -3.36 -27.27
N PHE A 293 -7.50 -3.81 -26.27
CA PHE A 293 -7.93 -3.81 -24.87
C PHE A 293 -7.71 -2.48 -24.16
N ILE A 294 -6.62 -1.74 -24.44
CA ILE A 294 -6.35 -0.48 -23.73
C ILE A 294 -7.44 0.57 -23.99
N PRO A 295 -7.87 0.85 -25.25
CA PRO A 295 -8.93 1.82 -25.49
C PRO A 295 -10.26 1.42 -24.86
N TRP A 296 -10.63 0.14 -24.94
CA TRP A 296 -11.86 -0.38 -24.34
C TRP A 296 -11.83 -0.27 -22.81
N LEU A 297 -10.80 -0.80 -22.15
CA LEU A 297 -10.66 -0.73 -20.68
C LEU A 297 -10.52 0.71 -20.19
N GLN A 298 -9.89 1.60 -20.96
CA GLN A 298 -9.82 3.03 -20.64
C GLN A 298 -11.21 3.68 -20.62
N ALA A 299 -12.10 3.31 -21.55
CA ALA A 299 -13.48 3.78 -21.55
C ALA A 299 -14.28 3.26 -20.33
N GLU A 300 -14.07 2.00 -19.94
CA GLU A 300 -14.70 1.41 -18.75
C GLU A 300 -14.21 2.07 -17.44
N LEU A 301 -12.91 2.38 -17.34
CA LEU A 301 -12.34 3.12 -16.22
C LEU A 301 -12.89 4.54 -16.12
N GLU A 302 -13.15 5.17 -17.27
CA GLU A 302 -13.75 6.50 -17.36
C GLU A 302 -15.20 6.49 -16.85
N LEU A 303 -16.00 5.47 -17.23
CA LEU A 303 -17.33 5.25 -16.67
C LEU A 303 -17.28 5.02 -15.15
N TYR A 304 -16.33 4.21 -14.67
CA TYR A 304 -16.12 4.01 -13.24
C TYR A 304 -15.81 5.33 -12.53
N ARG A 305 -14.87 6.12 -13.06
CA ARG A 305 -14.50 7.43 -12.50
C ARG A 305 -15.71 8.35 -12.41
N ASN A 306 -16.48 8.46 -13.49
CA ASN A 306 -17.67 9.31 -13.53
C ASN A 306 -18.73 8.87 -12.52
N ARG A 307 -18.96 7.57 -12.37
CA ARG A 307 -19.85 7.04 -11.33
C ARG A 307 -19.36 7.41 -9.94
N ILE A 308 -18.08 7.22 -9.66
CA ILE A 308 -17.50 7.49 -8.34
C ILE A 308 -17.54 8.97 -7.98
N ASN A 309 -17.21 9.87 -8.92
CA ASN A 309 -17.19 11.30 -8.69
C ASN A 309 -18.59 11.94 -8.58
N ASN A 310 -19.62 11.29 -9.14
CA ASN A 310 -21.01 11.75 -9.08
C ASN A 310 -21.86 11.04 -8.01
N THR A 311 -21.28 10.12 -7.23
CA THR A 311 -22.00 9.42 -6.15
C THR A 311 -21.57 9.95 -4.79
N ALA A 312 -22.54 10.32 -3.97
CA ALA A 312 -22.29 10.77 -2.60
C ALA A 312 -21.61 9.65 -1.79
N LYS A 313 -20.51 9.99 -1.12
CA LYS A 313 -19.81 9.02 -0.26
C LYS A 313 -20.64 8.78 1.00
N ARG A 314 -20.70 7.52 1.45
CA ARG A 314 -21.39 7.15 2.70
C ARG A 314 -20.87 8.00 3.85
N HIS A 315 -21.79 8.50 4.67
CA HIS A 315 -21.46 9.28 5.84
C HIS A 315 -20.69 8.43 6.87
N ASP A 316 -19.54 8.92 7.33
CA ASP A 316 -18.73 8.32 8.39
C ASP A 316 -18.48 9.38 9.47
N ARG A 317 -19.00 9.14 10.68
CA ARG A 317 -18.87 10.04 11.84
C ARG A 317 -17.42 10.28 12.27
N ASN A 318 -16.48 9.46 11.81
CA ASN A 318 -15.07 9.57 12.14
C ASN A 318 -14.25 10.32 11.07
N LYS A 319 -14.85 10.65 9.93
CA LYS A 319 -14.22 11.38 8.83
C LYS A 319 -14.32 12.88 9.12
N ILE A 320 -13.18 13.58 9.06
CA ILE A 320 -13.10 15.05 9.24
C ILE A 320 -13.35 15.79 7.92
N LEU A 321 -13.12 15.11 6.80
CA LEU A 321 -13.28 15.63 5.45
C LEU A 321 -14.76 15.73 5.07
N PRO A 322 -15.11 16.64 4.14
CA PRO A 322 -16.51 16.96 3.82
C PRO A 322 -17.30 15.75 3.29
N HIS A 323 -18.62 15.82 3.51
CA HIS A 323 -19.59 14.85 3.04
C HIS A 323 -20.39 15.43 1.88
N GLY A 324 -20.46 14.70 0.77
CA GLY A 324 -21.17 15.14 -0.42
C GLY A 324 -20.79 14.34 -1.65
N VAL A 325 -21.33 14.79 -2.79
CA VAL A 325 -20.93 14.31 -4.12
C VAL A 325 -19.62 15.03 -4.49
N PRO A 326 -18.52 14.30 -4.79
CA PRO A 326 -17.22 14.92 -5.09
C PRO A 326 -17.27 16.02 -6.15
N ASN A 327 -17.94 15.79 -7.29
CA ASN A 327 -18.08 16.81 -8.34
C ASN A 327 -18.84 18.06 -7.86
N HIS A 328 -19.92 17.89 -7.09
CA HIS A 328 -20.68 19.03 -6.58
C HIS A 328 -19.85 19.87 -5.59
N MET A 329 -19.11 19.22 -4.69
CA MET A 329 -18.19 19.91 -3.77
C MET A 329 -17.02 20.58 -4.51
N PHE A 330 -16.59 20.02 -5.64
CA PHE A 330 -15.53 20.59 -6.47
C PHE A 330 -15.99 21.82 -7.25
N GLU A 331 -17.23 21.80 -7.77
CA GLU A 331 -17.84 22.91 -8.51
C GLU A 331 -18.29 24.05 -7.58
N TYR A 332 -18.89 23.71 -6.43
CA TYR A 332 -19.47 24.66 -5.47
C TYR A 332 -18.89 24.44 -4.06
N PRO A 333 -17.58 24.72 -3.84
CA PRO A 333 -16.95 24.50 -2.54
C PRO A 333 -17.55 25.39 -1.44
N GLU A 334 -18.11 26.53 -1.80
CA GLU A 334 -18.74 27.51 -0.90
C GLU A 334 -19.94 26.92 -0.14
N ASP A 335 -20.75 26.10 -0.81
CA ASP A 335 -21.94 25.42 -0.25
C ASP A 335 -21.59 24.43 0.88
N TYR A 336 -20.31 24.03 0.97
CA TYR A 336 -19.81 23.06 1.94
C TYR A 336 -18.81 23.67 2.93
N ALA A 337 -18.69 25.01 2.94
CA ALA A 337 -17.67 25.73 3.70
C ALA A 337 -16.24 25.20 3.43
N ILE A 338 -15.92 24.92 2.16
CA ILE A 338 -14.62 24.42 1.72
C ILE A 338 -13.79 25.57 1.17
N LEU A 339 -12.53 25.70 1.62
CA LEU A 339 -11.56 26.57 0.96
C LEU A 339 -11.09 25.92 -0.35
N ASP A 340 -11.11 26.69 -1.44
CA ASP A 340 -10.57 26.27 -2.74
C ASP A 340 -9.21 26.92 -2.99
N PHE A 341 -8.21 26.08 -3.22
CA PHE A 341 -6.82 26.48 -3.45
C PHE A 341 -6.38 26.33 -4.91
N LYS A 342 -7.32 26.29 -5.86
CA LYS A 342 -7.00 26.21 -7.28
C LYS A 342 -6.13 27.38 -7.74
N ILE A 343 -5.15 27.06 -8.57
CA ILE A 343 -4.30 28.05 -9.22
C ILE A 343 -4.56 27.99 -10.72
N LYS A 344 -4.97 29.11 -11.31
CA LYS A 344 -5.20 29.20 -12.76
C LYS A 344 -3.92 28.85 -13.52
N ILE A 345 -4.02 27.99 -14.53
CA ILE A 345 -2.86 27.67 -15.35
C ILE A 345 -2.52 28.83 -16.29
N ASP A 346 -1.23 28.98 -16.59
CA ASP A 346 -0.76 29.74 -17.75
C ASP A 346 -0.52 28.74 -18.90
N PRO A 347 -1.28 28.80 -20.01
CA PRO A 347 -1.12 27.88 -21.13
C PRO A 347 0.30 27.87 -21.71
N GLU A 348 0.99 29.02 -21.72
CA GLU A 348 2.37 29.10 -22.23
C GLU A 348 3.34 28.35 -21.32
N GLY A 349 3.20 28.52 -20.00
CA GLY A 349 3.93 27.76 -19.00
C GLY A 349 3.73 26.24 -19.14
N VAL A 350 2.48 25.79 -19.36
CA VAL A 350 2.17 24.37 -19.58
C VAL A 350 2.84 23.85 -20.85
N HIS A 351 2.77 24.60 -21.95
CA HIS A 351 3.43 24.22 -23.20
C HIS A 351 4.96 24.09 -23.04
N LYS A 352 5.60 25.03 -22.34
CA LYS A 352 7.05 24.99 -22.03
C LYS A 352 7.42 23.75 -21.21
N VAL A 353 6.64 23.44 -20.17
CA VAL A 353 6.88 22.26 -19.32
C VAL A 353 6.66 20.97 -20.10
N ARG A 354 5.59 20.89 -20.92
CA ARG A 354 5.32 19.75 -21.80
C ARG A 354 6.48 19.55 -22.78
N ALA A 355 6.93 20.59 -23.46
CA ALA A 355 8.06 20.51 -24.39
C ALA A 355 9.37 20.06 -23.72
N MET A 356 9.60 20.46 -22.46
CA MET A 356 10.83 20.13 -21.73
C MET A 356 10.87 18.69 -21.21
N TYR A 357 9.75 18.20 -20.68
CA TYR A 357 9.72 16.94 -19.94
C TYR A 357 8.85 15.85 -20.56
N ALA A 358 7.85 16.19 -21.37
CA ALA A 358 6.91 15.23 -21.96
C ALA A 358 6.60 15.61 -23.43
N PRO A 359 7.61 15.60 -24.32
CA PRO A 359 7.44 16.04 -25.69
C PRO A 359 6.50 15.09 -26.46
N PRO A 360 5.47 15.58 -27.19
CA PRO A 360 4.40 14.74 -27.74
C PRO A 360 4.83 13.64 -28.72
N ASP A 361 6.01 13.77 -29.33
CA ASP A 361 6.60 12.83 -30.27
C ASP A 361 7.30 11.64 -29.59
N HIS A 362 7.32 11.60 -28.26
CA HIS A 362 7.96 10.53 -27.52
C HIS A 362 7.24 9.18 -27.69
N LYS A 363 8.01 8.12 -27.97
CA LYS A 363 7.50 6.77 -28.26
C LYS A 363 6.59 6.18 -27.18
N ILE A 364 6.76 6.60 -25.92
CA ILE A 364 5.93 6.17 -24.78
C ILE A 364 4.44 6.52 -24.97
N PHE A 365 4.14 7.55 -25.76
CA PHE A 365 2.78 7.99 -26.05
C PHE A 365 2.12 7.22 -27.19
N HIS A 366 2.89 6.42 -27.93
CA HIS A 366 2.35 5.54 -28.96
C HIS A 366 1.73 4.31 -28.28
N LEU A 367 0.44 4.07 -28.52
CA LEU A 367 -0.24 2.86 -28.04
C LEU A 367 0.42 1.59 -28.57
N VAL A 368 0.77 1.64 -29.86
CA VAL A 368 1.55 0.68 -30.62
C VAL A 368 2.41 1.47 -31.62
N PRO A 369 3.49 0.91 -32.19
CA PRO A 369 4.27 1.59 -33.22
C PRO A 369 3.38 2.15 -34.35
N PRO A 370 3.61 3.37 -34.85
CA PRO A 370 2.74 4.00 -35.85
C PRO A 370 2.53 3.15 -37.10
N GLU A 371 3.58 2.50 -37.60
CA GLU A 371 3.51 1.63 -38.78
C GLU A 371 2.63 0.40 -38.51
N PHE A 372 2.70 -0.13 -37.28
CA PHE A 372 1.85 -1.23 -36.85
C PHE A 372 0.39 -0.77 -36.70
N HIS A 373 0.17 0.44 -36.16
CA HIS A 373 -1.16 1.04 -36.04
C HIS A 373 -1.86 1.16 -37.39
N ASP A 374 -1.17 1.65 -38.42
CA ASP A 374 -1.75 1.83 -39.75
C ASP A 374 -2.15 0.50 -40.38
N MET A 375 -1.30 -0.51 -40.23
CA MET A 375 -1.55 -1.86 -40.73
C MET A 375 -2.74 -2.52 -40.02
N ILE A 376 -2.75 -2.54 -38.68
CA ILE A 376 -3.84 -3.19 -37.93
C ILE A 376 -5.17 -2.44 -38.11
N SER A 377 -5.12 -1.11 -38.27
CA SER A 377 -6.31 -0.31 -38.60
C SER A 377 -6.85 -0.64 -40.00
N GLY A 378 -5.98 -0.96 -40.96
CA GLY A 378 -6.37 -1.47 -42.28
C GLY A 378 -7.10 -2.80 -42.19
N ILE A 379 -6.59 -3.73 -41.38
CA ILE A 379 -7.21 -5.04 -41.14
C ILE A 379 -8.55 -4.88 -40.40
N TYR A 380 -8.59 -4.02 -39.38
CA TYR A 380 -9.81 -3.75 -38.62
C TYR A 380 -10.93 -3.20 -39.52
N LYS A 381 -10.58 -2.35 -40.50
CA LYS A 381 -11.50 -1.88 -41.55
C LYS A 381 -11.99 -3.00 -42.45
N SER A 382 -11.14 -3.94 -42.85
CA SER A 382 -11.55 -5.05 -43.73
C SER A 382 -12.48 -6.05 -43.04
N ILE A 383 -12.36 -6.21 -41.72
CA ILE A 383 -13.28 -7.06 -40.94
C ILE A 383 -14.58 -6.33 -40.52
N GLY A 384 -14.80 -5.10 -41.01
CA GLY A 384 -16.05 -4.35 -40.81
C GLY A 384 -16.12 -3.57 -39.50
N GLU A 385 -14.99 -3.23 -38.88
CA GLU A 385 -14.89 -2.40 -37.67
C GLU A 385 -15.82 -2.86 -36.52
N PRO A 386 -15.76 -4.15 -36.10
CA PRO A 386 -16.65 -4.69 -35.09
C PRO A 386 -16.46 -3.98 -33.75
N SER A 387 -17.56 -3.62 -33.08
CA SER A 387 -17.50 -2.94 -31.78
C SER A 387 -16.80 -3.82 -30.72
N VAL A 388 -15.82 -3.25 -30.02
CA VAL A 388 -15.10 -3.92 -28.93
C VAL A 388 -15.83 -3.68 -27.60
N ASN A 389 -16.27 -4.75 -26.97
CA ASN A 389 -16.93 -4.72 -25.66
C ASN A 389 -16.62 -6.00 -24.87
N ARG A 390 -17.23 -6.15 -23.68
CA ARG A 390 -17.04 -7.29 -22.77
C ARG A 390 -17.23 -8.67 -23.43
N GLU A 391 -18.16 -8.79 -24.38
CA GLU A 391 -18.50 -10.05 -25.02
C GLU A 391 -17.68 -10.28 -26.29
N SER A 392 -17.33 -9.22 -27.01
CA SER A 392 -16.65 -9.30 -28.31
C SER A 392 -15.13 -9.10 -28.27
N CYS A 393 -14.55 -8.65 -27.16
CA CYS A 393 -13.14 -8.21 -27.13
C CYS A 393 -12.16 -9.30 -27.60
N TRP A 394 -12.36 -10.54 -27.16
CA TRP A 394 -11.52 -11.66 -27.58
C TRP A 394 -11.80 -12.10 -29.01
N ASP A 395 -13.05 -12.07 -29.47
CA ASP A 395 -13.40 -12.42 -30.85
C ASP A 395 -12.74 -11.44 -31.83
N VAL A 396 -12.80 -10.15 -31.53
CA VAL A 396 -12.13 -9.11 -32.34
C VAL A 396 -10.61 -9.30 -32.30
N TYR A 397 -10.03 -9.53 -31.12
CA TYR A 397 -8.60 -9.79 -30.99
C TYR A 397 -8.15 -11.01 -31.80
N LEU A 398 -8.88 -12.14 -31.72
CA LEU A 398 -8.55 -13.38 -32.43
C LEU A 398 -8.69 -13.24 -33.94
N GLN A 399 -9.73 -12.54 -34.41
CA GLN A 399 -9.90 -12.24 -35.84
C GLN A 399 -8.74 -11.38 -36.35
N LEU A 400 -8.40 -10.31 -35.65
CA LEU A 400 -7.26 -9.45 -36.00
C LEU A 400 -5.95 -10.24 -36.03
N LEU A 401 -5.71 -11.09 -35.04
CA LEU A 401 -4.52 -11.93 -34.96
C LEU A 401 -4.46 -12.94 -36.12
N SER A 402 -5.59 -13.55 -36.47
CA SER A 402 -5.68 -14.51 -37.58
C SER A 402 -5.40 -13.84 -38.92
N GLU A 403 -6.07 -12.73 -39.21
CA GLU A 403 -5.89 -11.97 -40.46
C GLU A 403 -4.47 -11.41 -40.57
N PHE A 404 -3.90 -10.94 -39.45
CA PHE A 404 -2.51 -10.51 -39.41
C PHE A 404 -1.55 -11.63 -39.79
N ARG A 405 -1.71 -12.82 -39.18
CA ARG A 405 -0.88 -13.99 -39.49
C ARG A 405 -1.03 -14.44 -40.95
N THR A 406 -2.24 -14.40 -41.50
CA THR A 406 -2.46 -14.72 -42.92
C THR A 406 -1.77 -13.70 -43.85
N LEU A 407 -1.84 -12.40 -43.53
CA LEU A 407 -1.13 -11.39 -44.30
C LEU A 407 0.39 -11.53 -44.18
N ASP A 408 0.89 -11.88 -43.00
CA ASP A 408 2.31 -12.16 -42.75
C ASP A 408 2.79 -13.36 -43.56
N GLU A 409 2.02 -14.45 -43.60
CA GLU A 409 2.34 -15.63 -44.42
C GLU A 409 2.33 -15.34 -45.93
N ILE A 410 1.44 -14.47 -46.41
CA ILE A 410 1.29 -14.16 -47.84
C ILE A 410 2.33 -13.13 -48.33
N HIS A 411 2.58 -12.10 -47.52
CA HIS A 411 3.40 -10.96 -47.93
C HIS A 411 4.80 -10.96 -47.31
N GLY A 412 5.03 -11.76 -46.26
CA GLY A 412 6.22 -11.72 -45.43
C GLY A 412 6.32 -10.37 -44.73
N VAL A 413 5.85 -10.25 -43.48
CA VAL A 413 6.29 -9.14 -42.65
C VAL A 413 7.80 -9.32 -42.51
N ASP A 414 8.53 -8.33 -43.00
CA ASP A 414 10.00 -8.35 -43.04
C ASP A 414 10.54 -8.78 -41.67
N VAL A 415 11.54 -9.66 -41.68
CA VAL A 415 12.23 -10.17 -40.47
C VAL A 415 12.80 -9.01 -39.62
N SER A 416 12.81 -7.78 -40.16
CA SER A 416 13.06 -6.51 -39.48
C SER A 416 11.96 -6.05 -38.50
N ALA A 417 10.77 -6.65 -38.43
CA ALA A 417 9.72 -6.24 -37.49
C ALA A 417 10.14 -6.35 -36.01
N ASN A 418 10.94 -7.35 -35.65
CA ASN A 418 11.53 -7.44 -34.32
C ASN A 418 12.55 -6.32 -34.05
N GLU A 419 13.28 -5.86 -35.07
CA GLU A 419 14.23 -4.75 -34.94
C GLU A 419 13.49 -3.40 -34.89
N ASN A 420 12.42 -3.24 -35.66
CA ASN A 420 11.65 -2.00 -35.80
C ASN A 420 10.66 -1.78 -34.67
N TRP A 421 10.01 -2.84 -34.15
CA TRP A 421 8.96 -2.76 -33.13
C TRP A 421 9.37 -3.37 -31.79
N GLY A 422 10.48 -4.10 -31.72
CA GLY A 422 10.94 -4.77 -30.49
C GLY A 422 11.12 -3.81 -29.31
N TYR A 423 11.40 -2.53 -29.59
CA TYR A 423 11.42 -1.49 -28.57
C TYR A 423 10.10 -1.41 -27.78
N ALA A 424 8.94 -1.74 -28.37
CA ALA A 424 7.66 -1.66 -27.69
C ALA A 424 7.50 -2.71 -26.58
N LEU A 425 8.17 -3.87 -26.70
CA LEU A 425 8.31 -4.81 -25.59
C LEU A 425 9.35 -4.34 -24.60
N THR A 426 10.53 -3.92 -25.06
CA THR A 426 11.60 -3.44 -24.18
C THR A 426 11.15 -2.27 -23.31
N GLN A 427 10.42 -1.30 -23.87
CA GLN A 427 9.89 -0.16 -23.14
C GLN A 427 8.80 -0.54 -22.15
N ALA A 428 8.14 -1.69 -22.31
CA ALA A 428 7.16 -2.18 -21.34
C ALA A 428 7.84 -2.85 -20.13
N LEU A 429 9.13 -3.18 -20.21
CA LEU A 429 9.90 -3.77 -19.11
C LEU A 429 10.24 -2.73 -18.04
N ASP A 430 10.33 -3.19 -16.80
CA ASP A 430 10.64 -2.36 -15.63
C ASP A 430 12.05 -1.74 -15.67
N ASN A 431 12.97 -2.31 -16.45
CA ASN A 431 14.35 -1.83 -16.58
C ASN A 431 14.54 -0.75 -17.66
N TYR A 432 13.51 -0.43 -18.45
CA TYR A 432 13.57 0.67 -19.40
C TYR A 432 13.45 2.00 -18.65
N ASN A 433 14.60 2.62 -18.40
CA ASN A 433 14.67 3.89 -17.69
C ASN A 433 14.91 5.03 -18.66
N ASP A 434 14.02 6.01 -18.60
CA ASP A 434 14.01 7.16 -19.46
C ASP A 434 14.23 8.38 -18.57
N GLU A 435 15.49 8.62 -18.24
CA GLU A 435 15.86 9.41 -17.06
C GLU A 435 15.39 10.87 -17.18
N ILE A 436 14.66 11.33 -16.16
CA ILE A 436 14.49 12.75 -15.85
C ILE A 436 15.17 12.96 -14.51
N GLN A 437 16.15 13.86 -14.48
CA GLN A 437 16.86 14.19 -13.24
C GLN A 437 16.03 15.16 -12.40
N PRO A 438 15.97 14.99 -11.07
CA PRO A 438 15.27 15.93 -10.20
C PRO A 438 15.97 17.30 -10.24
N ILE A 439 15.19 18.38 -10.12
CA ILE A 439 15.76 19.73 -10.05
C ILE A 439 16.65 19.84 -8.79
N PRO A 440 17.96 20.14 -8.94
CA PRO A 440 18.89 20.11 -7.83
C PRO A 440 18.68 21.30 -6.88
N GLY A 441 18.98 21.09 -5.59
CA GLY A 441 19.04 22.16 -4.60
C GLY A 441 17.69 22.72 -4.12
N LEU A 442 16.57 22.05 -4.46
CA LEU A 442 15.25 22.46 -3.96
C LEU A 442 15.07 22.09 -2.49
N LYS A 443 14.55 23.04 -1.70
CA LYS A 443 14.11 22.81 -0.33
C LYS A 443 12.74 22.13 -0.31
N GLU A 444 12.63 21.02 0.41
CA GLU A 444 11.36 20.30 0.59
C GLU A 444 10.33 21.11 1.41
N LEU A 445 9.05 20.83 1.18
CA LEU A 445 7.94 21.40 1.95
C LEU A 445 8.05 21.02 3.44
N ARG A 446 7.61 21.93 4.32
CA ARG A 446 7.59 21.71 5.77
C ARG A 446 6.39 20.83 6.18
N GLY A 447 6.39 20.38 7.43
CA GLY A 447 5.32 19.55 7.99
C GLY A 447 5.38 18.09 7.51
N GLY A 448 4.22 17.43 7.44
CA GLY A 448 4.10 16.03 7.04
C GLY A 448 3.89 15.06 8.21
N GLU A 449 3.93 13.75 7.95
CA GLU A 449 3.70 12.71 8.97
C GLU A 449 4.68 12.74 10.16
N GLY A 450 5.87 13.34 9.98
CA GLY A 450 6.86 13.52 11.04
C GLY A 450 6.52 14.67 12.01
N VAL A 451 5.53 15.51 11.68
CA VAL A 451 5.11 16.66 12.48
C VAL A 451 3.65 16.46 12.87
N ILE A 452 3.45 15.72 13.96
CA ILE A 452 2.12 15.37 14.47
C ILE A 452 1.64 16.46 15.42
N GLY A 453 0.43 16.98 15.16
CA GLY A 453 -0.24 17.94 16.03
C GLY A 453 -0.66 17.35 17.39
N PRO A 454 -1.03 18.19 18.37
CA PRO A 454 -1.45 17.74 19.70
C PRO A 454 -2.64 16.76 19.71
N ASP A 455 -3.45 16.78 18.64
CA ASP A 455 -4.63 15.95 18.41
C ASP A 455 -4.33 14.65 17.63
N GLY A 456 -3.07 14.40 17.27
CA GLY A 456 -2.66 13.26 16.45
C GLY A 456 -2.88 13.46 14.94
N GLY A 457 -3.32 14.65 14.51
CA GLY A 457 -3.44 15.01 13.09
C GLY A 457 -2.09 15.39 12.48
N TYR A 458 -2.00 15.33 11.15
CA TYR A 458 -0.81 15.76 10.40
C TYR A 458 -1.22 16.44 9.10
N TYR A 459 -0.56 17.56 8.77
CA TYR A 459 -0.88 18.35 7.59
C TYR A 459 -0.04 17.95 6.38
N MET A 460 -0.72 17.70 5.26
CA MET A 460 -0.06 17.24 4.02
C MET A 460 -0.15 18.23 2.86
N GLY A 461 -0.85 19.35 3.03
CA GLY A 461 -1.03 20.33 1.97
C GLY A 461 0.17 21.26 1.75
N GLY A 462 -0.04 22.20 0.81
CA GLY A 462 0.94 23.20 0.40
C GLY A 462 0.81 24.57 1.08
N VAL A 463 -0.32 24.86 1.74
CA VAL A 463 -0.55 26.16 2.39
C VAL A 463 0.61 26.53 3.32
N ASN A 464 1.10 27.76 3.18
CA ASN A 464 2.24 28.31 3.91
C ASN A 464 3.49 27.41 3.84
N GLN A 465 3.82 26.92 2.63
CA GLN A 465 4.95 26.00 2.38
C GLN A 465 4.92 24.73 3.25
N GLY A 466 3.71 24.27 3.62
CA GLY A 466 3.50 23.10 4.46
C GLY A 466 3.32 23.39 5.96
N ASP A 467 3.28 24.67 6.38
CA ASP A 467 3.04 25.06 7.78
C ASP A 467 1.53 25.14 8.13
N GLY A 468 0.63 25.05 7.15
CA GLY A 468 -0.81 24.99 7.38
C GLY A 468 -1.52 26.35 7.38
N LEU A 469 -2.79 26.37 7.78
CA LEU A 469 -3.64 27.56 7.74
C LEU A 469 -3.19 28.63 8.74
N ASP A 470 -3.00 29.87 8.26
CA ASP A 470 -2.79 31.07 9.09
C ASP A 470 -4.10 31.61 9.70
N GLN A 471 -3.98 32.66 10.52
CA GLN A 471 -5.13 33.29 11.18
C GLN A 471 -6.14 33.89 10.19
N GLY A 472 -5.69 34.40 9.04
CA GLY A 472 -6.55 34.99 8.03
C GLY A 472 -7.42 33.94 7.36
N LEU A 473 -6.82 32.85 6.89
CA LEU A 473 -7.54 31.74 6.26
C LEU A 473 -8.48 31.02 7.24
N ARG A 474 -8.09 30.89 8.52
CA ARG A 474 -8.99 30.35 9.56
C ARG A 474 -10.20 31.23 9.78
N SER A 475 -10.01 32.55 9.79
CA SER A 475 -11.12 33.51 9.94
C SER A 475 -12.08 33.42 8.76
N LYS A 476 -11.56 33.31 7.53
CA LYS A 476 -12.36 33.09 6.33
C LYS A 476 -13.16 31.78 6.39
N LEU A 477 -12.51 30.68 6.78
CA LEU A 477 -13.19 29.38 6.94
C LEU A 477 -14.32 29.44 7.97
N ASN A 478 -14.08 30.06 9.13
CA ASN A 478 -15.10 30.22 10.16
C ASN A 478 -16.30 31.02 9.64
N GLN A 479 -16.05 32.09 8.88
CA GLN A 479 -17.11 32.90 8.29
C GLN A 479 -17.96 32.08 7.30
N MET A 480 -17.32 31.23 6.47
CA MET A 480 -18.06 30.34 5.57
C MET A 480 -18.90 29.29 6.32
N ILE A 481 -18.41 28.78 7.45
CA ILE A 481 -19.18 27.86 8.29
C ILE A 481 -20.41 28.58 8.87
N ASP A 482 -20.23 29.80 9.37
CA ASP A 482 -21.31 30.62 9.91
C ASP A 482 -22.37 30.97 8.85
N ASP A 483 -21.95 31.15 7.58
CA ASP A 483 -22.85 31.45 6.45
C ASP A 483 -23.63 30.21 5.96
N VAL A 484 -23.07 29.00 6.11
CA VAL A 484 -23.73 27.72 5.76
C VAL A 484 -24.73 27.28 6.83
N GLU A 485 -24.55 27.68 8.10
CA GLU A 485 -25.54 27.47 9.17
C GLU A 485 -26.50 28.67 9.34
N PRO A 486 -27.64 28.66 8.62
CA PRO A 486 -28.88 29.13 9.23
C PRO A 486 -30.03 28.14 9.06
N ASN A 487 -30.62 27.70 10.19
CA ASN A 487 -31.90 26.98 10.34
C ASN A 487 -32.03 25.55 9.78
N VAL A 488 -31.74 24.53 10.59
CA VAL A 488 -32.45 23.22 10.52
C VAL A 488 -32.75 22.69 11.93
N ASN A 489 -33.77 23.25 12.58
CA ASN A 489 -34.66 22.45 13.41
C ASN A 489 -35.67 21.80 12.45
N GLY A 490 -35.45 20.54 12.06
CA GLY A 490 -36.36 19.83 11.18
C GLY A 490 -35.82 18.49 10.70
N ASP A 491 -36.15 17.44 11.45
CA ASP A 491 -36.27 16.04 11.02
C ASP A 491 -35.08 15.36 10.31
N LEU A 492 -34.32 14.59 11.10
CA LEU A 492 -33.55 13.44 10.61
C LEU A 492 -33.95 12.18 11.40
N GLN A 493 -35.10 11.62 11.05
CA GLN A 493 -35.35 10.19 11.20
C GLN A 493 -35.10 9.53 9.83
N ASN A 494 -33.96 8.87 9.69
CA ASN A 494 -33.80 7.80 8.71
C ASN A 494 -33.04 6.66 9.40
N GLU A 495 -33.76 5.57 9.63
CA GLU A 495 -33.23 4.34 10.21
C GLU A 495 -32.16 3.71 9.30
N PRO A 496 -31.15 3.02 9.88
CA PRO A 496 -30.13 2.34 9.10
C PRO A 496 -30.71 1.07 8.45
N SER A 497 -30.68 0.99 7.12
CA SER A 497 -30.89 -0.26 6.40
C SER A 497 -29.76 -1.24 6.74
N THR A 498 -30.13 -2.40 7.27
CA THR A 498 -29.24 -3.52 7.57
C THR A 498 -28.69 -4.13 6.28
N SER A 499 -27.46 -3.77 5.90
CA SER A 499 -26.61 -4.56 5.00
C SER A 499 -25.23 -4.64 5.62
N ASP A 500 -24.74 -5.86 5.78
CA ASP A 500 -23.59 -6.27 6.59
C ASP A 500 -22.36 -5.35 6.47
N ASP A 501 -21.78 -5.06 7.64
CA ASP A 501 -20.51 -4.36 7.79
C ASP A 501 -19.39 -5.11 7.06
N LEU A 502 -19.01 -4.65 5.87
CA LEU A 502 -17.79 -5.12 5.20
C LEU A 502 -16.57 -4.43 5.81
N PHE A 503 -16.11 -4.98 6.94
CA PHE A 503 -14.80 -4.70 7.50
C PHE A 503 -13.71 -5.09 6.50
N ALA A 504 -12.80 -4.16 6.19
CA ALA A 504 -11.54 -4.48 5.53
C ALA A 504 -10.67 -5.27 6.52
N TRP A 505 -10.57 -6.57 6.30
CA TRP A 505 -9.58 -7.43 6.92
C TRP A 505 -8.28 -7.30 6.14
N PHE A 506 -7.24 -6.78 6.78
CA PHE A 506 -5.87 -6.97 6.31
C PHE A 506 -5.42 -8.34 6.83
N SER A 507 -5.29 -9.35 5.96
CA SER A 507 -4.58 -10.58 6.30
C SER A 507 -3.09 -10.38 6.01
N ASP A 508 -2.24 -10.85 6.92
CA ASP A 508 -0.78 -10.85 6.84
C ASP A 508 -0.21 -11.77 5.71
N GLU A 509 -1.03 -12.19 4.74
CA GLU A 509 -0.54 -12.92 3.56
C GLU A 509 0.23 -11.99 2.59
N GLU A 510 0.05 -10.66 2.70
CA GLU A 510 0.85 -9.67 1.97
C GLU A 510 2.30 -9.52 2.48
N GLU A 511 2.66 -10.13 3.62
CA GLU A 511 4.06 -10.16 4.12
C GLU A 511 4.83 -11.44 3.73
N SER A 512 4.16 -12.55 3.39
CA SER A 512 4.86 -13.81 3.11
C SER A 512 5.37 -13.97 1.68
N LEU A 513 4.77 -13.28 0.69
CA LEU A 513 5.20 -13.38 -0.71
C LEU A 513 6.38 -12.45 -1.02
N ALA A 514 6.42 -11.25 -0.44
CA ALA A 514 7.55 -10.33 -0.61
C ALA A 514 8.84 -10.79 0.10
N ALA A 515 8.74 -11.69 1.08
CA ALA A 515 9.89 -12.26 1.77
C ALA A 515 10.42 -13.56 1.11
N ALA A 516 9.67 -14.17 0.18
CA ALA A 516 10.02 -15.44 -0.45
C ALA A 516 10.78 -15.28 -1.79
N GLU A 517 10.80 -14.08 -2.38
CA GLU A 517 11.48 -13.80 -3.66
C GLU A 517 12.88 -13.16 -3.48
N GLY A 518 13.41 -13.16 -2.25
CA GLY A 518 14.72 -12.61 -1.89
C GLY A 518 15.86 -13.63 -1.79
N ASP A 519 15.63 -14.90 -2.11
CA ASP A 519 16.67 -15.93 -2.22
C ASP A 519 16.35 -16.78 -3.45
N TRP A 520 16.85 -16.37 -4.62
CA TRP A 520 17.52 -17.17 -5.66
C TRP A 520 18.08 -16.25 -6.76
#